data_AF-A0A938BRN6-F1
#
_entry.id   AF-A0A938BRN6-F1
#
_cell.length_a   1.000
_cell.length_b   1.000
_cell.length_c   1.000
_cell.angle_alpha   90.00
_cell.angle_beta   90.00
_cell.angle_gamma   90.00
#
_symmetry.space_group_name_H-M   'P 1'
#
loop_
_entity.id
_entity.type
_entity.pdbx_description
1 polymer ?
#
loop_
_entity_poly.entity_id
_entity_poly.type
_entity_poly.pdbx_seq_one_letter_code
_entity_poly.pdbx_strand_id
1 'polypeptide(L)'
;MIGAGPLRFAPRFVLPGALALLLGGAPARADLFILQAVRSEPLEAFGYAWPASEDTLAIWVGADRVAVHGTGFAALFDFDAGRCRLLDAEARTYSELPLPFDLADLLPGDDPLSATLRRLAGLYHPAARVAPSAATRRIGPWTARLHRVEITS
;
A
#
# COMPACT_ATOMS: atom_id res chain seq x y z
N MET A 1 -26.70 68.79 -26.34
CA MET A 1 -25.98 68.90 -25.05
C MET A 1 -26.14 67.58 -24.31
N ILE A 2 -25.01 66.98 -23.90
CA ILE A 2 -24.77 66.15 -22.69
C ILE A 2 -25.88 65.14 -22.32
N GLY A 3 -25.69 63.83 -22.24
CA GLY A 3 -24.52 62.96 -22.18
C GLY A 3 -25.05 61.60 -21.67
N ALA A 4 -24.73 60.53 -22.39
CA ALA A 4 -25.00 59.13 -22.01
C ALA A 4 -24.34 58.82 -20.66
N GLY A 5 -24.99 58.14 -19.71
CA GLY A 5 -25.36 56.73 -19.79
C GLY A 5 -24.38 55.93 -18.90
N PRO A 6 -24.85 55.27 -17.82
CA PRO A 6 -24.00 54.79 -16.74
C PRO A 6 -23.19 53.53 -17.11
N LEU A 7 -21.93 53.54 -16.65
CA LEU A 7 -21.06 52.42 -16.26
C LEU A 7 -21.42 51.05 -16.84
N ARG A 8 -20.86 50.76 -18.02
CA ARG A 8 -20.85 49.41 -18.58
C ARG A 8 -19.70 48.60 -17.98
N PHE A 9 -20.07 47.47 -17.38
CA PHE A 9 -19.20 46.38 -16.99
C PHE A 9 -18.26 46.01 -18.14
N ALA A 10 -16.96 46.21 -17.95
CA ALA A 10 -15.94 45.64 -18.81
C ALA A 10 -15.79 44.14 -18.48
N PRO A 11 -15.89 43.22 -19.45
CA PRO A 11 -15.50 41.84 -19.23
C PRO A 11 -13.97 41.81 -19.12
N ARG A 12 -13.46 41.68 -17.89
CA ARG A 12 -12.07 41.30 -17.66
C ARG A 12 -11.92 39.85 -18.13
N PHE A 13 -11.26 39.68 -19.27
CA PHE A 13 -10.68 38.40 -19.68
C PHE A 13 -9.72 37.93 -18.59
N VAL A 14 -10.18 37.00 -17.75
CA VAL A 14 -9.31 36.24 -16.86
C VAL A 14 -8.64 35.17 -17.72
N LEU A 15 -7.31 35.23 -17.83
CA LEU A 15 -6.49 34.25 -18.53
C LEU A 15 -6.91 32.80 -18.17
N PRO A 16 -7.22 31.93 -19.14
CA PRO A 16 -7.28 30.49 -18.91
C PRO A 16 -5.84 29.96 -18.94
N GLY A 17 -5.04 30.32 -17.93
CA GLY A 17 -3.59 30.14 -17.94
C GLY A 17 -3.01 29.37 -16.75
N ALA A 18 -3.84 28.65 -15.99
CA ALA A 18 -3.38 27.95 -14.78
C ALA A 18 -4.12 26.61 -14.50
N LEU A 19 -4.54 25.89 -15.55
CA LEU A 19 -5.07 24.52 -15.41
C LEU A 19 -4.25 23.46 -16.18
N ALA A 20 -3.06 23.82 -16.67
CA ALA A 20 -2.20 22.91 -17.43
C ALA A 20 -1.12 22.20 -16.57
N LEU A 21 -1.12 22.39 -15.25
CA LEU A 21 -0.07 21.86 -14.35
C LEU A 21 -0.47 20.61 -13.54
N LEU A 22 -1.58 19.95 -13.87
CA LEU A 22 -2.02 18.70 -13.22
C LEU A 22 -1.80 17.43 -14.07
N LEU A 23 -1.28 17.56 -15.28
CA LEU A 23 -0.99 16.41 -16.17
C LEU A 23 0.47 15.93 -16.09
N GLY A 24 1.29 16.53 -15.21
CA GLY A 24 2.71 16.20 -15.03
C GLY A 24 2.99 15.15 -13.94
N GLY A 25 1.98 14.52 -13.37
CA GLY A 25 2.19 13.33 -12.55
C GLY A 25 2.72 12.23 -13.47
N ALA A 26 4.03 12.00 -13.45
CA ALA A 26 4.63 10.83 -14.08
C ALA A 26 3.72 9.63 -13.76
N PRO A 27 3.30 8.83 -14.76
CA PRO A 27 2.48 7.67 -14.45
C PRO A 27 3.28 6.87 -13.43
N ALA A 28 2.73 6.73 -12.23
CA ALA A 28 3.24 5.79 -11.25
C ALA A 28 3.10 4.40 -11.88
N ARG A 29 4.12 4.01 -12.64
CA ARG A 29 4.21 2.73 -13.31
C ARG A 29 4.65 1.76 -12.25
N ALA A 30 3.67 1.12 -11.62
CA ALA A 30 3.94 -0.17 -11.03
C ALA A 30 4.16 -1.14 -12.19
N ASP A 31 5.34 -1.76 -12.24
CA ASP A 31 5.65 -2.82 -13.18
C ASP A 31 4.77 -4.06 -12.92
N LEU A 32 4.34 -4.24 -11.67
CA LEU A 32 3.45 -5.30 -11.26
C LEU A 32 2.44 -4.79 -10.22
N PHE A 33 1.17 -5.10 -10.45
CA PHE A 33 0.09 -4.91 -9.49
C PHE A 33 -0.45 -6.28 -9.06
N ILE A 34 -0.49 -6.51 -7.74
CA ILE A 34 -0.99 -7.73 -7.12
C ILE A 34 -2.16 -7.36 -6.21
N LEU A 35 -3.28 -8.05 -6.37
CA LEU A 35 -4.40 -7.99 -5.43
C LEU A 35 -4.50 -9.34 -4.72
N GLN A 36 -4.32 -9.34 -3.41
CA GLN A 36 -4.29 -10.54 -2.58
C GLN A 36 -5.42 -10.49 -1.56
N ALA A 37 -6.37 -11.42 -1.68
CA ALA A 37 -7.34 -11.67 -0.62
C ALA A 37 -6.72 -12.59 0.43
N VAL A 38 -6.73 -12.15 1.69
CA VAL A 38 -6.21 -12.88 2.85
C VAL A 38 -7.39 -13.23 3.72
N ARG A 39 -7.55 -14.52 4.01
CA ARG A 39 -8.53 -15.03 4.98
C ARG A 39 -7.80 -15.83 6.03
N SER A 40 -7.87 -15.35 7.27
CA SER A 40 -7.31 -16.01 8.43
C SER A 40 -8.44 -16.69 9.19
N GLU A 41 -8.25 -17.96 9.53
CA GLU A 41 -9.12 -18.68 10.46
C GLU A 41 -8.76 -18.32 11.90
N PRO A 42 -9.70 -18.42 12.85
CA PRO A 42 -9.39 -18.16 14.24
C PRO A 42 -8.34 -19.15 14.73
N LEU A 43 -7.31 -18.65 15.41
CA LEU A 43 -6.22 -19.45 15.94
C LEU A 43 -6.02 -19.12 17.42
N GLU A 44 -6.12 -20.14 18.26
CA GLU A 44 -5.71 -20.06 19.67
C GLU A 44 -4.32 -20.67 19.81
N ALA A 45 -3.33 -19.85 20.13
CA ALA A 45 -1.98 -20.33 20.39
C ALA A 45 -1.29 -19.46 21.43
N PHE A 46 -0.43 -20.08 22.25
CA PHE A 46 0.40 -19.38 23.24
C PHE A 46 -0.41 -18.50 24.23
N GLY A 47 -1.65 -18.88 24.53
CA GLY A 47 -2.54 -18.11 25.42
C GLY A 47 -3.15 -16.86 24.79
N TYR A 48 -2.95 -16.65 23.48
CA TYR A 48 -3.58 -15.59 22.70
C TYR A 48 -4.59 -16.18 21.72
N ALA A 49 -5.75 -15.54 21.63
CA ALA A 49 -6.76 -15.83 20.63
C ALA A 49 -6.64 -14.80 19.51
N TRP A 50 -6.23 -15.25 18.32
CA TRP A 50 -6.28 -14.44 17.11
C TRP A 50 -7.65 -14.62 16.44
N PRO A 51 -8.43 -13.53 16.28
CA PRO A 51 -9.73 -13.62 15.64
C PRO A 51 -9.58 -13.95 14.16
N ALA A 52 -10.65 -14.50 13.58
CA ALA A 52 -10.75 -14.61 12.14
C ALA A 52 -10.69 -13.21 11.50
N SER A 53 -9.99 -13.09 10.39
CA SER A 53 -9.89 -11.83 9.65
C SER A 53 -10.00 -12.08 8.15
N GLU A 54 -10.62 -11.16 7.44
CA GLU A 54 -10.60 -11.11 5.98
C GLU A 54 -10.08 -9.74 5.57
N ASP A 55 -9.05 -9.71 4.73
CA ASP A 55 -8.45 -8.47 4.24
C ASP A 55 -8.10 -8.60 2.75
N THR A 56 -8.04 -7.47 2.06
CA THR A 56 -7.55 -7.40 0.69
C THR A 56 -6.34 -6.48 0.64
N LEU A 57 -5.18 -7.08 0.35
CA LEU A 57 -3.93 -6.36 0.16
C LEU A 57 -3.78 -6.00 -1.32
N ALA A 58 -3.56 -4.72 -1.57
CA ALA A 58 -3.13 -4.20 -2.85
C ALA A 58 -1.63 -3.92 -2.77
N ILE A 59 -0.85 -4.56 -3.65
CA ILE A 59 0.61 -4.44 -3.69
C ILE A 59 0.99 -3.90 -5.08
N TRP A 60 1.70 -2.79 -5.09
CA TRP A 60 2.27 -2.19 -6.29
C TRP A 60 3.78 -2.34 -6.20
N VAL A 61 4.38 -3.00 -7.18
CA VAL A 61 5.82 -3.19 -7.29
C VAL A 61 6.29 -2.40 -8.51
N GLY A 62 7.19 -1.45 -8.30
CA GLY A 62 7.99 -0.80 -9.33
C GLY A 62 9.45 -1.23 -9.24
N ALA A 63 10.31 -0.61 -10.03
CA ALA A 63 11.74 -0.93 -10.09
C ALA A 63 12.46 -0.84 -8.74
N ASP A 64 12.24 0.24 -7.98
CA ASP A 64 12.93 0.61 -6.74
C ASP A 64 11.96 0.77 -5.55
N ARG A 65 10.66 0.54 -5.77
CA ARG A 65 9.62 0.84 -4.78
C ARG A 65 8.58 -0.25 -4.70
N VAL A 66 8.12 -0.52 -3.49
CA VAL A 66 6.96 -1.37 -3.25
C VAL A 66 5.99 -0.62 -2.36
N ALA A 67 4.75 -0.45 -2.81
CA ALA A 67 3.66 0.05 -1.98
C ALA A 67 2.75 -1.12 -1.61
N VAL A 68 2.35 -1.19 -0.35
CA VAL A 68 1.36 -2.16 0.16
C VAL A 68 0.24 -1.37 0.81
N HIS A 69 -1.00 -1.69 0.49
CA HIS A 69 -2.19 -1.10 1.08
C HIS A 69 -3.16 -2.21 1.49
N GLY A 70 -3.60 -2.18 2.73
CA GLY A 70 -4.61 -3.08 3.28
C GLY A 70 -5.61 -2.31 4.14
N THR A 71 -6.51 -3.02 4.80
CA THR A 71 -7.51 -2.39 5.65
C THR A 71 -6.85 -1.84 6.92
N GLY A 72 -6.73 -0.51 7.02
CA GLY A 72 -6.14 0.17 8.18
C GLY A 72 -4.61 0.23 8.20
N PHE A 73 -3.95 -0.18 7.10
CA PHE A 73 -2.49 -0.17 6.99
C PHE A 73 -2.05 0.23 5.58
N ALA A 74 -1.05 1.09 5.49
CA ALA A 74 -0.32 1.34 4.24
C ALA A 74 1.18 1.47 4.50
N ALA A 75 1.99 0.88 3.63
CA ALA A 75 3.45 0.98 3.67
C ALA A 75 4.01 1.31 2.29
N LEU A 76 5.08 2.10 2.27
CA LEU A 76 5.90 2.35 1.09
C LEU A 76 7.35 1.99 1.41
N PHE A 77 7.85 0.95 0.76
CA PHE A 77 9.26 0.59 0.72
C PHE A 77 9.91 1.30 -0.45
N ASP A 78 10.92 2.11 -0.17
CA ASP A 78 11.69 2.91 -1.12
C ASP A 78 13.14 2.46 -1.01
N PHE A 79 13.53 1.53 -1.89
CA PHE A 79 14.84 0.86 -1.84
C PHE A 79 15.96 1.80 -2.28
N ASP A 80 15.68 2.73 -3.20
CA ASP A 80 16.61 3.78 -3.61
C ASP A 80 16.91 4.74 -2.45
N ALA A 81 15.89 5.13 -1.68
CA ALA A 81 16.09 5.96 -0.50
C ALA A 81 16.59 5.17 0.73
N GLY A 82 16.51 3.83 0.71
CA GLY A 82 16.77 2.99 1.88
C GLY A 82 15.80 3.27 3.04
N ARG A 83 14.52 3.54 2.73
CA ARG A 83 13.50 3.92 3.71
C ARG A 83 12.21 3.12 3.53
N CYS A 84 11.58 2.77 4.64
CA CYS A 84 10.20 2.33 4.69
C CYS A 84 9.36 3.42 5.35
N ARG A 85 8.23 3.77 4.75
CA ARG A 85 7.25 4.72 5.30
C ARG A 85 5.99 3.98 5.64
N LEU A 86 5.61 3.99 6.91
CA LEU A 86 4.36 3.43 7.41
C LEU A 86 3.36 4.56 7.58
N LEU A 87 2.22 4.48 6.90
CA LEU A 87 1.18 5.50 6.95
C LEU A 87 0.13 5.14 7.99
N ASP A 88 -0.15 6.09 8.86
CA ASP A 88 -1.35 6.09 9.71
C ASP A 88 -2.39 6.99 9.05
N ALA A 89 -3.39 6.35 8.43
CA ALA A 89 -4.45 7.05 7.71
C ALA A 89 -5.41 7.80 8.64
N GLU A 90 -5.59 7.34 9.88
CA GLU A 90 -6.47 7.96 10.87
C GLU A 90 -5.82 9.24 11.41
N ALA A 91 -4.57 9.15 11.85
CA ALA A 91 -3.81 10.29 12.34
C ALA A 91 -3.33 11.22 11.22
N ARG A 92 -3.38 10.78 9.95
CA ARG A 92 -2.79 11.47 8.78
C ARG A 92 -1.31 11.76 8.97
N THR A 93 -0.60 10.84 9.60
CA THR A 93 0.84 10.92 9.83
C THR A 93 1.54 9.74 9.18
N TYR A 94 2.86 9.80 9.11
CA TYR A 94 3.66 8.66 8.68
C TYR A 94 4.90 8.54 9.57
N SER A 95 5.34 7.31 9.74
CA SER A 95 6.60 6.97 10.41
C SER A 95 7.61 6.52 9.37
N GLU A 96 8.86 6.93 9.49
CA GLU A 96 9.95 6.46 8.63
C GLU A 96 10.89 5.53 9.38
N LEU A 97 11.21 4.41 8.74
CA LEU A 97 12.15 3.42 9.22
C LEU A 97 13.29 3.27 8.21
N PRO A 98 14.56 3.26 8.63
CA PRO A 98 15.66 2.92 7.75
C PRO A 98 15.56 1.45 7.30
N LEU A 99 15.91 1.17 6.05
CA LEU A 99 16.08 -0.20 5.53
C LEU A 99 17.57 -0.59 5.52
N PRO A 100 17.93 -1.86 5.82
CA PRO A 100 17.04 -2.91 6.32
C PRO A 100 16.65 -2.66 7.79
N PHE A 101 15.48 -3.13 8.19
CA PHE A 101 15.06 -3.18 9.60
C PHE A 101 14.74 -4.62 10.00
N ASP A 102 14.99 -4.96 11.26
CA ASP A 102 14.51 -6.21 11.84
C ASP A 102 13.16 -5.95 12.53
N LEU A 103 12.18 -6.79 12.26
CA LEU A 103 10.87 -6.76 12.94
C LEU A 103 11.03 -6.95 14.45
N ALA A 104 12.02 -7.73 14.90
CA ALA A 104 12.28 -7.96 16.31
C ALA A 104 12.65 -6.68 17.08
N ASP A 105 13.28 -5.73 16.40
CA ASP A 105 13.70 -4.43 16.93
C ASP A 105 12.53 -3.43 17.03
N LEU A 106 11.46 -3.66 16.24
CA LEU A 106 10.26 -2.82 16.23
C LEU A 106 9.19 -3.27 17.22
N LEU A 107 9.33 -4.48 17.77
CA LEU A 107 8.42 -5.00 18.80
C LEU A 107 8.70 -4.33 20.15
N PRO A 108 7.68 -3.87 20.89
CA PRO A 108 7.83 -3.33 22.23
C PRO A 108 8.61 -4.28 23.17
N GLY A 109 9.37 -3.72 24.09
CA GLY A 109 10.13 -4.50 25.08
C GLY A 109 9.23 -5.12 26.16
N ASP A 110 9.53 -6.39 26.48
CA ASP A 110 9.05 -7.19 27.63
C ASP A 110 7.58 -7.60 27.73
N ASP A 111 6.76 -7.43 26.69
CA ASP A 111 5.44 -8.05 26.70
C ASP A 111 5.49 -9.54 26.24
N PRO A 112 4.66 -10.43 26.82
CA PRO A 112 4.66 -11.87 26.50
C PRO A 112 4.35 -12.17 25.02
N LEU A 113 3.60 -11.29 24.36
CA LEU A 113 3.27 -11.41 22.94
C LEU A 113 4.52 -11.14 22.09
N SER A 114 5.28 -10.09 22.38
CA SER A 114 6.55 -9.78 21.70
C SER A 114 7.59 -10.87 21.85
N ALA A 115 7.72 -11.47 23.04
CA ALA A 115 8.61 -12.62 23.25
C ALA A 115 8.19 -13.85 22.41
N THR A 116 6.89 -14.05 22.26
CA THR A 116 6.32 -15.13 21.44
C THR A 116 6.52 -14.86 19.95
N LEU A 117 6.26 -13.63 19.49
CA LEU A 117 6.46 -13.21 18.09
C LEU A 117 7.92 -13.32 17.66
N ARG A 118 8.88 -12.94 18.52
CA ARG A 118 10.32 -13.13 18.23
C ARG A 118 10.69 -14.61 18.06
N ARG A 119 10.12 -15.49 18.89
CA ARG A 119 10.33 -16.95 18.74
C ARG A 119 9.71 -17.49 17.45
N LEU A 120 8.53 -17.03 17.07
CA LEU A 120 7.87 -17.45 15.83
C LEU A 120 8.58 -16.93 14.58
N ALA A 121 9.03 -15.67 14.59
CA ALA A 121 9.77 -15.08 13.48
C ALA A 121 11.05 -15.87 13.15
N GLY A 122 11.77 -16.36 14.16
CA GLY A 122 12.96 -17.21 13.96
C GLY A 122 12.67 -18.63 13.47
N LEU A 123 11.42 -19.10 13.55
CA LEU A 123 10.99 -20.42 13.06
C LEU A 123 10.36 -20.34 11.66
N TYR A 124 9.83 -19.18 11.28
CA TYR A 124 9.11 -19.00 10.03
C TYR A 124 10.06 -18.73 8.86
N HIS A 125 10.42 -19.79 8.13
CA HIS A 125 11.18 -19.72 6.87
C HIS A 125 10.29 -20.18 5.71
N PRO A 126 9.30 -19.38 5.29
CA PRO A 126 8.32 -19.84 4.32
C PRO A 126 8.99 -20.13 2.97
N ALA A 127 8.99 -21.40 2.56
CA ALA A 127 9.33 -21.80 1.21
C ALA A 127 8.05 -21.79 0.37
N ALA A 128 7.92 -20.81 -0.52
CA ALA A 128 6.77 -20.71 -1.43
C ALA A 128 7.07 -21.38 -2.78
N ARG A 129 6.18 -22.29 -3.20
CA ARG A 129 6.17 -22.86 -4.55
C ARG A 129 5.01 -22.24 -5.33
N VAL A 130 5.33 -21.57 -6.42
CA VAL A 130 4.33 -20.99 -7.32
C VAL A 130 4.10 -21.95 -8.48
N ALA A 131 2.91 -22.53 -8.55
CA ALA A 131 2.46 -23.29 -9.72
C ALA A 131 1.78 -22.31 -10.71
N PRO A 132 2.33 -22.12 -11.92
CA PRO A 132 1.69 -21.28 -12.93
C PRO A 132 0.36 -21.91 -13.38
N SER A 133 -0.69 -21.11 -13.50
CA SER A 133 -1.95 -21.51 -14.14
C SER A 133 -2.18 -20.71 -15.42
N ALA A 134 -2.75 -21.36 -16.43
CA ALA A 134 -3.16 -20.73 -17.68
C ALA A 134 -4.51 -19.98 -17.54
N ALA A 135 -5.19 -20.11 -16.40
CA ALA A 135 -6.46 -19.46 -16.17
C ALA A 135 -6.29 -17.95 -16.06
N THR A 136 -6.95 -17.21 -16.96
CA THR A 136 -7.02 -15.75 -16.90
C THR A 136 -8.43 -15.30 -16.55
N ARG A 137 -8.55 -14.24 -15.75
CA ARG A 137 -9.82 -13.58 -15.46
C ARG A 137 -9.69 -12.09 -15.73
N ARG A 138 -10.72 -11.50 -16.31
CA ARG A 138 -10.79 -10.05 -16.49
C ARG A 138 -11.26 -9.39 -15.19
N ILE A 139 -10.50 -8.42 -14.69
CA ILE A 139 -10.80 -7.64 -13.49
C ILE A 139 -10.73 -6.17 -13.88
N GLY A 140 -11.89 -5.56 -14.12
CA GLY A 140 -11.98 -4.19 -14.67
C GLY A 140 -11.32 -4.08 -16.07
N PRO A 141 -10.38 -3.14 -16.28
CA PRO A 141 -9.63 -3.02 -17.54
C PRO A 141 -8.46 -4.02 -17.66
N TRP A 142 -8.19 -4.85 -16.64
CA TRP A 142 -6.99 -5.69 -16.57
C TRP A 142 -7.28 -7.17 -16.85
N THR A 143 -6.33 -7.85 -17.50
CA THR A 143 -6.30 -9.30 -17.66
C THR A 143 -5.40 -9.90 -16.60
N ALA A 144 -5.97 -10.50 -15.55
CA ALA A 144 -5.23 -11.13 -14.47
C ALA A 144 -5.01 -12.63 -14.77
N ARG A 145 -3.83 -13.15 -14.40
CA ARG A 145 -3.52 -14.60 -14.44
C ARG A 145 -3.58 -15.18 -13.04
N LEU A 146 -4.23 -16.33 -12.89
CA LEU A 146 -4.28 -17.04 -11.63
C LEU A 146 -2.93 -17.76 -11.38
N HIS A 147 -2.46 -17.71 -10.15
CA HIS A 147 -1.32 -18.52 -9.69
C HIS A 147 -1.75 -19.28 -8.43
N ARG A 148 -1.39 -20.56 -8.33
CA ARG A 148 -1.52 -21.31 -7.08
C ARG A 148 -0.19 -21.20 -6.35
N VAL A 149 -0.22 -20.68 -5.14
CA VAL A 149 0.96 -20.58 -4.28
C VAL A 149 0.79 -21.58 -3.15
N GLU A 150 1.73 -22.52 -3.04
CA GLU A 150 1.82 -23.46 -1.92
C GLU A 150 2.96 -23.00 -1.02
N ILE A 151 2.63 -22.63 0.22
CA ILE A 151 3.62 -22.20 1.22
C ILE A 151 3.90 -23.42 2.11
N THR A 152 5.17 -23.81 2.19
CA THR A 152 5.64 -24.90 3.07
C THR A 152 6.46 -24.26 4.19
N SER A 153 6.07 -24.53 5.44
CA SER A 153 6.78 -24.14 6.66
C SER A 153 7.78 -25.20 7.08
#